data_AF-A0A225UQY8-F1
#
_entry.id   AF-A0A225UQY8-F1
#
_cell.length_a   1.000
_cell.length_b   1.000
_cell.length_c   1.000
_cell.angle_alpha   90.00
_cell.angle_beta   90.00
_cell.angle_gamma   90.00
#
_symmetry.space_group_name_H-M   'P 1'
#
loop_
_entity.id
_entity.type
_entity.pdbx_description
1 polymer ?
#
loop_
_entity_poly.entity_id
_entity_poly.type
_entity_poly.pdbx_seq_one_letter_code
_entity_poly.pdbx_strand_id
1 'polypeptide(L)'
;MEVEQVTDVESSSGHRDSMALPAEPSQVKIAFNPPAGDVHRRERGAPWRIKADEQIAALNTQAKEDQREKRRWGLAKQVQDGLMHNFNINYGVAELATLIKQGMTLKSDPPPRDLTSHEVGYVQFLAAAEKYDLKQIVLLLEKFPKGRGKRQ
;
A
#
# COMPACT_ATOMS: atom_id res chain seq x y z
N MET A 1 97.00 -7.15 40.02
CA MET A 1 97.47 -6.65 38.71
C MET A 1 96.28 -6.58 37.79
N GLU A 2 96.04 -5.60 36.96
CA GLU A 2 96.61 -4.27 36.70
C GLU A 2 95.59 -3.65 35.73
N VAL A 3 95.55 -2.33 35.70
CA VAL A 3 94.69 -1.53 34.83
C VAL A 3 95.36 -1.44 33.44
N GLU A 4 94.57 -1.29 32.37
CA GLU A 4 94.80 -0.45 31.15
C GLU A 4 94.12 -1.07 29.91
N GLN A 5 93.07 -0.43 29.34
CA GLN A 5 93.01 0.74 28.44
C GLN A 5 93.16 0.37 26.94
N VAL A 6 92.04 0.45 26.18
CA VAL A 6 91.64 1.52 25.23
C VAL A 6 92.15 1.27 23.80
N THR A 7 91.21 1.20 22.85
CA THR A 7 91.30 1.93 21.58
C THR A 7 89.89 2.36 21.17
N ASP A 8 89.62 3.66 21.32
CA ASP A 8 88.64 4.41 20.54
C ASP A 8 89.04 4.41 19.06
N VAL A 9 88.07 4.34 18.13
CA VAL A 9 87.94 5.27 16.97
C VAL A 9 86.49 5.25 16.47
N GLU A 10 85.76 6.30 16.85
CA GLU A 10 84.89 7.18 16.06
C GLU A 10 83.91 6.68 14.96
N SER A 11 82.67 7.14 15.16
CA SER A 11 81.83 7.89 14.20
C SER A 11 81.43 7.26 12.87
N SER A 12 80.12 7.09 12.68
CA SER A 12 79.32 8.09 11.95
C SER A 12 77.99 7.54 11.45
N SER A 13 76.93 8.28 11.76
CA SER A 13 75.67 8.37 11.01
C SER A 13 74.72 7.17 11.03
N GLY A 14 73.49 7.41 11.49
CA GLY A 14 72.40 6.47 11.27
C GLY A 14 71.28 6.52 12.29
N HIS A 15 70.81 7.71 12.64
CA HIS A 15 69.49 7.88 13.26
C HIS A 15 68.42 7.27 12.33
N ARG A 16 68.02 6.04 12.64
CA ARG A 16 66.76 5.45 12.18
C ARG A 16 66.07 4.91 13.42
N ASP A 17 65.40 5.82 14.12
CA ASP A 17 64.31 5.45 14.99
C ASP A 17 63.32 4.65 14.15
N SER A 18 63.28 3.35 14.38
CA SER A 18 62.28 2.46 13.83
C SER A 18 60.92 2.95 14.32
N MET A 19 60.23 3.68 13.44
CA MET A 19 58.81 4.02 13.56
C MET A 19 58.02 2.71 13.74
N ALA A 20 57.79 2.34 15.00
CA ALA A 20 56.83 1.32 15.36
C ALA A 20 55.48 1.76 14.78
N LEU A 21 54.96 0.98 13.83
CA LEU A 21 53.71 1.24 13.16
C LEU A 21 52.58 1.35 14.21
N PRO A 22 51.63 2.28 14.03
CA PRO A 22 50.53 2.48 14.95
C PRO A 22 49.71 1.19 15.07
N ALA A 23 49.33 0.87 16.31
CA ALA A 23 48.52 -0.28 16.69
C ALA A 23 47.37 -0.51 15.69
N GLU A 24 47.33 -1.72 15.14
CA GLU A 24 46.21 -2.23 14.33
C GLU A 24 44.89 -1.78 14.97
N PRO A 25 43.97 -1.13 14.22
CA PRO A 25 42.68 -0.78 14.77
C PRO A 25 42.01 -2.07 15.21
N SER A 26 41.72 -2.17 16.50
CA SER A 26 40.87 -3.21 17.06
C SER A 26 39.62 -3.30 16.20
N GLN A 27 39.54 -4.35 15.37
CA GLN A 27 38.32 -4.66 14.64
C GLN A 27 37.30 -5.09 15.70
N VAL A 28 36.58 -4.11 16.25
CA VAL A 28 35.41 -4.39 17.09
C VAL A 28 34.43 -5.09 16.16
N LYS A 29 34.37 -6.42 16.26
CA LYS A 29 33.38 -7.23 15.56
C LYS A 29 32.01 -6.76 16.07
N ILE A 30 31.31 -5.98 15.24
CA ILE A 30 29.93 -5.61 15.50
C ILE A 30 29.17 -6.92 15.65
N ALA A 31 28.50 -7.12 16.78
CA ALA A 31 27.66 -8.29 16.99
C ALA A 31 26.67 -8.39 15.82
N PHE A 32 26.51 -9.60 15.29
CA PHE A 32 25.61 -9.86 14.16
C PHE A 32 24.26 -9.18 14.38
N ASN A 33 23.83 -8.34 13.42
CA ASN A 33 22.55 -7.64 13.54
C ASN A 33 21.43 -8.69 13.62
N PRO A 34 20.58 -8.70 14.65
CA PRO A 34 19.48 -9.66 14.74
C PRO A 34 18.60 -9.59 13.49
N PRO A 35 18.06 -10.73 13.03
CA PRO A 35 17.17 -10.73 11.89
C PRO A 35 15.92 -9.88 12.19
N ALA A 36 15.38 -9.22 11.18
CA ALA A 36 14.25 -8.29 11.33
C ALA A 36 13.03 -8.92 12.04
N GLY A 37 12.78 -10.22 11.82
CA GLY A 37 11.71 -10.95 12.49
C GLY A 37 11.91 -11.11 14.01
N ASP A 38 13.16 -11.20 14.48
CA ASP A 38 13.47 -11.29 15.91
C ASP A 38 13.30 -9.95 16.60
N VAL A 39 13.76 -8.87 15.96
CA VAL A 39 13.51 -7.50 16.43
C VAL A 39 12.00 -7.24 16.49
N HIS A 40 11.26 -7.60 15.43
CA HIS A 40 9.81 -7.43 15.38
C HIS A 40 9.07 -8.21 16.49
N ARG A 41 9.51 -9.44 16.81
CA ARG A 41 8.93 -10.21 17.92
C ARG A 41 9.23 -9.60 19.28
N ARG A 42 10.49 -9.20 19.52
CA ARG A 42 10.91 -8.58 20.80
C ARG A 42 10.18 -7.28 21.08
N GLU A 43 9.95 -6.49 20.04
CA GLU A 43 9.36 -5.14 20.18
C GLU A 43 7.84 -5.10 20.07
N ARG A 44 7.15 -6.24 19.88
CA ARG A 44 5.71 -6.27 19.57
C ARG A 44 4.82 -5.50 20.56
N GLY A 45 5.24 -5.37 21.82
CA GLY A 45 4.51 -4.62 22.86
C GLY A 45 5.06 -3.22 23.15
N ALA A 46 6.08 -2.76 22.41
CA ALA A 46 6.69 -1.48 22.67
C ALA A 46 5.71 -0.32 22.33
N PRO A 47 5.62 0.74 23.15
CA PRO A 47 4.64 1.81 22.93
C PRO A 47 4.71 2.48 21.56
N TRP A 48 5.91 2.59 20.97
CA TRP A 48 6.09 3.16 19.62
C TRP A 48 5.59 2.23 18.51
N ARG A 49 5.67 0.90 18.71
CA ARG A 49 5.11 -0.09 17.77
C ARG A 49 3.60 -0.05 17.80
N ILE A 50 3.00 -0.08 18.99
CA ILE A 50 1.54 -0.02 19.14
C ILE A 50 0.99 1.23 18.45
N LYS A 51 1.57 2.41 18.74
CA LYS A 51 1.17 3.67 18.10
C LYS A 51 1.35 3.64 16.58
N ALA A 52 2.46 3.08 16.08
CA ALA A 52 2.71 2.97 14.65
C ALA A 52 1.72 2.00 13.98
N ASP A 53 1.44 0.85 14.60
CA ASP A 53 0.51 -0.15 14.10
C ASP A 53 -0.92 0.39 14.07
N GLU A 54 -1.34 1.15 15.09
CA GLU A 54 -2.62 1.87 15.12
C GLU A 54 -2.73 2.90 13.99
N GLN A 55 -1.68 3.70 13.77
CA GLN A 55 -1.64 4.66 12.67
C GLN A 55 -1.69 3.96 11.30
N ILE A 56 -0.93 2.88 11.13
CA ILE A 56 -0.95 2.07 9.90
C ILE A 56 -2.33 1.46 9.69
N ALA A 57 -2.99 0.95 10.74
CA ALA A 57 -4.33 0.40 10.65
C ALA A 57 -5.37 1.46 10.23
N ALA A 58 -5.28 2.67 10.79
CA ALA A 58 -6.13 3.79 10.40
C ALA A 58 -5.92 4.18 8.93
N LEU A 59 -4.67 4.36 8.51
CA LEU A 59 -4.31 4.68 7.12
C LEU A 59 -4.76 3.58 6.15
N ASN A 60 -4.59 2.32 6.51
CA ASN A 60 -5.04 1.19 5.69
C ASN A 60 -6.56 1.14 5.54
N THR A 61 -7.30 1.55 6.57
CA THR A 61 -8.76 1.64 6.51
C THR A 61 -9.18 2.72 5.53
N GLN A 62 -8.60 3.92 5.63
CA GLN A 62 -8.86 5.01 4.69
C GLN A 62 -8.46 4.63 3.25
N ALA A 63 -7.28 4.03 3.05
CA ALA A 63 -6.81 3.61 1.74
C ALA A 63 -7.75 2.59 1.08
N LYS A 64 -8.36 1.68 1.86
CA LYS A 64 -9.35 0.72 1.36
C LYS A 64 -10.63 1.42 0.90
N GLU A 65 -11.08 2.44 1.61
CA GLU A 65 -12.25 3.24 1.23
C GLU A 65 -12.00 4.01 -0.07
N ASP A 66 -10.86 4.70 -0.16
CA ASP A 66 -10.44 5.43 -1.37
C ASP A 66 -10.32 4.50 -2.58
N GLN A 67 -9.73 3.31 -2.39
CA GLN A 67 -9.61 2.33 -3.45
C GLN A 67 -10.99 1.83 -3.91
N ARG A 68 -11.92 1.61 -2.98
CA ARG A 68 -13.29 1.21 -3.30
C ARG A 68 -14.02 2.31 -4.08
N GLU A 69 -13.85 3.57 -3.69
CA GLU A 69 -14.42 4.71 -4.41
C GLU A 69 -13.85 4.86 -5.83
N LYS A 70 -12.51 4.79 -5.98
CA LYS A 70 -11.86 4.82 -7.29
C LYS A 70 -12.34 3.68 -8.19
N ARG A 71 -12.46 2.47 -7.65
CA ARG A 71 -12.99 1.31 -8.39
C ARG A 71 -14.42 1.53 -8.84
N ARG A 72 -15.28 2.08 -7.97
CA ARG A 72 -16.67 2.42 -8.30
C ARG A 72 -16.75 3.41 -9.45
N TRP A 73 -16.01 4.52 -9.37
CA TRP A 73 -16.00 5.54 -10.42
C TRP A 73 -15.41 5.03 -11.74
N GLY A 74 -14.32 4.26 -11.66
CA GLY A 74 -13.71 3.64 -12.84
C GLY A 74 -14.67 2.69 -13.56
N LEU A 75 -15.38 1.84 -12.80
CA LEU A 75 -16.37 0.92 -13.36
C LEU A 75 -17.55 1.65 -13.97
N ALA A 76 -18.05 2.69 -13.29
CA ALA A 76 -19.14 3.52 -13.81
C ALA A 76 -18.77 4.19 -15.13
N LYS A 77 -17.54 4.72 -15.24
CA LYS A 77 -17.03 5.32 -16.47
C LYS A 77 -16.91 4.29 -17.59
N GLN A 78 -16.31 3.13 -17.29
CA GLN A 78 -16.16 2.05 -18.26
C GLN A 78 -17.52 1.60 -18.83
N VAL A 79 -18.53 1.47 -17.97
CA VAL A 79 -19.90 1.13 -18.38
C VAL A 79 -20.52 2.27 -19.20
N GLN A 80 -20.37 3.53 -18.81
CA GLN A 80 -20.89 4.68 -19.56
C GLN A 80 -20.31 4.76 -20.97
N ASP A 81 -18.99 4.58 -21.09
CA ASP A 81 -18.31 4.56 -22.38
C ASP A 81 -18.83 3.39 -23.23
N GLY A 82 -18.93 2.19 -22.64
CA GLY A 82 -19.49 1.01 -23.32
C GLY A 82 -20.92 1.20 -23.82
N LEU A 83 -21.79 1.78 -22.99
CA LEU A 83 -23.19 2.06 -23.32
C LEU A 83 -23.32 3.10 -24.44
N MET A 84 -22.52 4.16 -24.38
CA MET A 84 -22.50 5.19 -25.40
C MET A 84 -22.04 4.61 -26.75
N HIS A 85 -20.94 3.87 -26.77
CA HIS A 85 -20.35 3.37 -28.00
C HIS A 85 -21.15 2.24 -28.66
N ASN A 86 -21.75 1.33 -27.88
CA ASN A 86 -22.40 0.13 -28.43
C ASN A 86 -23.91 0.28 -28.59
N PHE A 87 -24.56 1.10 -27.76
CA PHE A 87 -26.02 1.21 -27.71
C PHE A 87 -26.53 2.65 -27.89
N ASN A 88 -25.63 3.63 -28.05
CA ASN A 88 -25.96 5.05 -28.12
C ASN A 88 -26.77 5.54 -26.90
N ILE A 89 -26.53 4.93 -25.73
CA ILE A 89 -27.21 5.28 -24.48
C ILE A 89 -26.31 6.21 -23.68
N ASN A 90 -26.73 7.47 -23.56
CA ASN A 90 -26.11 8.42 -22.65
C ASN A 90 -26.73 8.31 -21.25
N TYR A 91 -25.99 7.70 -20.33
CA TYR A 91 -26.34 7.59 -18.91
C TYR A 91 -25.23 8.24 -18.08
N GLY A 92 -25.60 9.05 -17.08
CA GLY A 92 -24.62 9.81 -16.32
C GLY A 92 -23.67 8.92 -15.51
N VAL A 93 -22.37 9.19 -15.56
CA VAL A 93 -21.37 8.43 -14.78
C VAL A 93 -21.68 8.48 -13.28
N ALA A 94 -22.15 9.63 -12.76
CA ALA A 94 -22.52 9.78 -11.36
C ALA A 94 -23.75 8.94 -10.97
N GLU A 95 -24.73 8.82 -11.88
CA GLU A 95 -25.90 7.98 -11.66
C GLU A 95 -25.48 6.50 -11.64
N LEU A 96 -24.68 6.05 -12.62
CA LEU A 96 -24.12 4.68 -12.65
C LEU A 96 -23.29 4.38 -11.40
N ALA A 97 -22.44 5.32 -10.99
CA ALA A 97 -21.65 5.18 -9.77
C ALA A 97 -22.55 5.01 -8.53
N THR A 98 -23.70 5.69 -8.50
CA THR A 98 -24.68 5.54 -7.42
C THR A 98 -25.34 4.15 -7.46
N LEU A 99 -25.75 3.65 -8.63
CA LEU A 99 -26.30 2.29 -8.77
C LEU A 99 -25.28 1.23 -8.32
N ILE A 100 -24.03 1.37 -8.75
CA ILE A 100 -22.91 0.49 -8.37
C ILE A 100 -22.66 0.58 -6.86
N LYS A 101 -22.72 1.78 -6.26
CA LYS A 101 -22.56 1.97 -4.81
C LYS A 101 -23.58 1.14 -4.04
N GLN A 102 -24.86 1.23 -4.41
CA GLN A 102 -25.94 0.50 -3.75
C GLN A 102 -25.72 -1.01 -3.85
N GLY A 103 -25.37 -1.50 -5.05
CA GLY A 103 -25.04 -2.91 -5.23
C GLY A 103 -23.83 -3.37 -4.40
N MET A 104 -22.79 -2.53 -4.28
CA MET A 104 -21.61 -2.84 -3.47
C MET A 104 -21.95 -2.91 -1.99
N THR A 105 -22.75 -1.95 -1.49
CA THR A 105 -23.20 -1.92 -0.09
C THR A 105 -24.03 -3.17 0.24
N LEU A 106 -25.02 -3.51 -0.58
CA LEU A 106 -25.85 -4.72 -0.39
C LEU A 106 -25.04 -6.02 -0.45
N LYS A 107 -23.97 -6.06 -1.25
CA LYS A 107 -23.07 -7.22 -1.34
C LYS A 107 -22.15 -7.34 -0.11
N SER A 108 -21.70 -6.23 0.45
CA SER A 108 -20.79 -6.23 1.62
C SER A 108 -21.50 -6.34 2.96
N ASP A 109 -22.69 -5.76 3.06
CA ASP A 109 -23.49 -5.68 4.28
C ASP A 109 -24.96 -5.96 3.92
N PRO A 110 -25.31 -7.23 3.66
CA PRO A 110 -26.67 -7.60 3.31
C PRO A 110 -27.59 -7.40 4.51
N PRO A 111 -28.81 -6.85 4.31
CA PRO A 111 -29.77 -6.74 5.39
C PRO A 111 -30.16 -8.13 5.93
N PRO A 112 -30.56 -8.24 7.21
CA PRO A 112 -30.96 -9.51 7.82
C PRO A 112 -32.31 -10.05 7.29
N ARG A 113 -32.96 -9.31 6.38
CA ARG A 113 -34.20 -9.68 5.70
C ARG A 113 -33.92 -10.05 4.26
N ASP A 114 -34.89 -10.71 3.62
CA ASP A 114 -34.85 -10.93 2.18
C ASP A 114 -34.75 -9.60 1.41
N LEU A 115 -33.98 -9.66 0.32
CA LEU A 115 -33.81 -8.52 -0.59
C LEU A 115 -35.11 -8.28 -1.34
N THR A 116 -35.52 -7.01 -1.39
CA THR A 116 -36.60 -6.57 -2.26
C THR A 116 -36.20 -6.71 -3.74
N SER A 117 -37.18 -6.80 -4.64
CA SER A 117 -36.93 -6.87 -6.09
C SER A 117 -36.02 -5.73 -6.60
N HIS A 118 -36.16 -4.54 -6.02
CA HIS A 118 -35.34 -3.38 -6.36
C HIS A 118 -33.89 -3.53 -5.87
N GLU A 119 -33.67 -4.05 -4.67
CA GLU A 119 -32.33 -4.34 -4.13
C GLU A 119 -31.63 -5.46 -4.89
N VAL A 120 -32.37 -6.50 -5.28
CA VAL A 120 -31.86 -7.55 -6.18
C VAL A 120 -31.40 -6.92 -7.50
N GLY A 121 -32.15 -5.94 -8.02
CA GLY A 121 -31.75 -5.18 -9.20
C GLY A 121 -30.38 -4.53 -9.06
N TYR A 122 -30.07 -3.90 -7.92
CA TYR A 122 -28.76 -3.27 -7.69
C TYR A 122 -27.62 -4.29 -7.65
N VAL A 123 -27.84 -5.44 -7.02
CA VAL A 123 -26.84 -6.52 -6.96
C VAL A 123 -26.61 -7.12 -8.34
N GLN A 124 -27.68 -7.34 -9.12
CA GLN A 124 -27.59 -7.80 -10.51
C GLN A 124 -26.87 -6.77 -11.40
N PHE A 125 -27.17 -5.48 -11.20
CA PHE A 125 -26.51 -4.40 -11.93
C PHE A 125 -25.01 -4.39 -11.66
N LEU A 126 -24.61 -4.48 -10.39
CA LEU A 126 -23.20 -4.59 -10.01
C LEU A 126 -22.55 -5.81 -10.66
N ALA A 127 -23.18 -6.98 -10.62
CA ALA A 127 -22.62 -8.19 -11.20
C ALA A 127 -22.45 -8.08 -12.72
N ALA A 128 -23.41 -7.46 -13.42
CA ALA A 128 -23.32 -7.22 -14.85
C ALA A 128 -22.20 -6.21 -15.18
N ALA A 129 -22.07 -5.14 -14.38
CA ALA A 129 -20.98 -4.17 -14.51
C ALA A 129 -19.60 -4.81 -14.27
N GLU A 130 -19.43 -5.60 -13.21
CA GLU A 130 -18.19 -6.33 -12.91
C GLU A 130 -17.77 -7.29 -14.04
N LYS A 131 -18.75 -7.89 -14.74
CA LYS A 131 -18.52 -8.77 -15.89
C LYS A 131 -18.46 -8.04 -17.23
N TYR A 132 -18.71 -6.74 -17.24
CA TYR A 132 -18.85 -5.93 -18.45
C TYR A 132 -19.92 -6.46 -19.44
N ASP A 133 -21.02 -7.01 -18.92
CA ASP A 133 -22.15 -7.47 -19.73
C ASP A 133 -23.08 -6.29 -20.05
N LEU A 134 -22.73 -5.55 -21.09
CA LEU A 134 -23.44 -4.34 -21.49
C LEU A 134 -24.90 -4.61 -21.89
N LYS A 135 -25.21 -5.78 -22.47
CA LYS A 135 -26.60 -6.12 -22.85
C LYS A 135 -27.48 -6.25 -21.61
N GLN A 136 -26.98 -6.97 -20.59
CA GLN A 136 -27.69 -7.11 -19.33
C GLN A 136 -27.83 -5.77 -18.61
N ILE A 137 -26.79 -4.92 -18.66
CA ILE A 137 -26.85 -3.56 -18.11
C ILE A 137 -28.00 -2.77 -18.75
N VAL A 138 -28.13 -2.78 -20.08
CA VAL A 138 -29.22 -2.07 -20.77
C VAL A 138 -30.60 -2.51 -20.29
N LEU A 139 -30.83 -3.82 -20.19
CA LEU A 139 -32.11 -4.36 -19.69
C LEU A 139 -32.40 -3.96 -18.24
N LEU A 140 -31.35 -3.88 -17.41
CA LEU A 140 -31.49 -3.48 -16.01
C LEU A 140 -31.72 -1.98 -15.85
N LEU A 141 -31.16 -1.14 -16.75
CA LEU A 141 -31.33 0.31 -16.71
C LEU A 141 -32.80 0.73 -16.89
N GLU A 142 -33.63 -0.03 -17.59
CA GLU A 142 -35.07 0.24 -17.68
C GLU A 142 -35.77 0.20 -16.31
N LYS A 143 -35.23 -0.58 -15.37
CA LYS A 143 -35.74 -0.69 -14.00
C LYS A 143 -35.29 0.47 -13.10
N PHE A 144 -34.29 1.24 -13.53
CA PHE A 144 -33.73 2.37 -12.79
C PHE A 144 -34.02 3.67 -13.57
N PRO A 145 -35.15 4.35 -13.26
CA PRO A 145 -35.48 5.58 -13.97
C PRO A 145 -34.35 6.59 -13.83
N LYS A 146 -33.93 7.19 -14.95
CA LYS A 146 -32.97 8.30 -14.95
C LYS A 146 -33.48 9.39 -14.01
N GLY A 147 -32.59 9.93 -13.18
CA GLY A 147 -32.92 11.07 -12.34
C GLY A 147 -33.51 12.15 -13.24
N ARG A 148 -34.72 12.63 -12.91
CA ARG A 148 -35.42 13.66 -13.68
C ARG A 148 -34.58 14.94 -13.74
N GLY A 149 -33.72 15.06 -14.74
CA GLY A 149 -33.44 16.35 -15.34
C GLY A 149 -34.72 16.80 -16.03
N LYS A 150 -35.51 17.64 -15.35
CA LYS A 150 -36.67 18.30 -15.96
C LYS A 150 -36.21 18.92 -17.28
N ARG A 151 -36.72 18.41 -18.40
CA ARG A 151 -36.97 19.24 -19.57
C ARG A 151 -38.08 20.21 -19.15
N GLN A 152 -37.71 21.43 -18.82
CA GLN A 152 -38.54 22.62 -18.97
C GLN A 152 -37.75 23.59 -19.83
#